data_AF-A0A3P8VI76-F1
#
_entry.id   AF-A0A3P8VI76-F1
#
_cell.length_a   1.000
_cell.length_b   1.000
_cell.length_c   1.000
_cell.angle_alpha   90.00
_cell.angle_beta   90.00
_cell.angle_gamma   90.00
#
_symmetry.space_group_name_H-M   'P 1'
#
loop_
_entity.id
_entity.type
_entity.pdbx_description
1 polymer ?
#
loop_
_entity_poly.entity_id
_entity_poly.type
_entity_poly.pdbx_seq_one_letter_code
_entity_poly.pdbx_strand_id
1 'polypeptide(L)'
;MCAYKLVTVKFKWWGLQSKVENFIHDQEKRIFNNFHRQLFCWIDKWVQLNMDDIRRMEAETQKELDELRKKGEVRGTRARDD
;
A
#
# COMPACT_ATOMS: atom_id res chain seq x y z
N MET A 1 15.59 13.35 -3.35
CA MET A 1 15.67 11.97 -3.88
C MET A 1 14.50 11.71 -4.81
N CYS A 2 14.58 10.71 -5.70
CA CYS A 2 13.46 10.28 -6.56
C CYS A 2 13.38 8.76 -6.57
N ALA A 3 12.17 8.20 -6.53
CA ALA A 3 11.94 6.76 -6.62
C ALA A 3 11.24 6.43 -7.95
N TYR A 4 12.02 5.90 -8.90
CA TYR A 4 11.52 5.49 -10.21
C TYR A 4 10.90 4.10 -10.14
N LYS A 5 9.60 4.03 -9.81
CA LYS A 5 8.85 2.78 -9.66
C LYS A 5 8.28 2.34 -11.01
N LEU A 6 9.01 1.49 -11.74
CA LEU A 6 8.52 0.84 -12.96
C LEU A 6 7.53 -0.28 -12.59
N VAL A 7 6.26 -0.14 -13.00
CA VAL A 7 5.19 -1.10 -12.70
C VAL A 7 4.85 -1.88 -13.96
N THR A 8 4.78 -3.21 -13.84
CA THR A 8 4.33 -4.11 -14.91
C THR A 8 3.15 -4.92 -14.40
N VAL A 9 2.02 -4.82 -15.10
CA VAL A 9 0.81 -5.59 -14.81
C VAL A 9 0.55 -6.56 -15.95
N LYS A 10 0.13 -7.78 -15.62
CA LYS A 10 -0.28 -8.80 -16.59
C LYS A 10 -1.57 -9.45 -16.12
N PHE A 11 -2.65 -9.29 -16.88
CA PHE A 11 -3.94 -9.91 -16.61
C PHE A 11 -4.50 -10.56 -17.88
N LYS A 12 -4.13 -11.83 -18.11
CA LYS A 12 -4.50 -12.54 -19.35
C LYS A 12 -5.89 -13.19 -19.23
N TRP A 13 -6.94 -12.40 -19.48
CA TRP A 13 -8.31 -12.88 -19.58
C TRP A 13 -9.00 -12.29 -20.81
N TRP A 14 -9.53 -13.16 -21.68
CA TRP A 14 -10.26 -12.76 -22.88
C TRP A 14 -11.43 -11.83 -22.54
N GLY A 15 -11.49 -10.67 -23.21
CA GLY A 15 -12.53 -9.65 -23.00
C GLY A 15 -12.33 -8.73 -21.79
N LEU A 16 -11.37 -9.01 -20.89
CA LEU A 16 -11.15 -8.22 -19.67
C LEU A 16 -9.74 -7.67 -19.50
N GLN A 17 -8.75 -8.18 -20.26
CA GLN A 17 -7.34 -7.83 -20.12
C GLN A 17 -7.09 -6.33 -19.97
N SER A 18 -7.37 -5.54 -21.01
CA SER A 18 -7.05 -4.10 -21.00
C SER A 18 -7.78 -3.34 -19.91
N LYS A 19 -9.05 -3.70 -19.63
CA LYS A 19 -9.85 -3.05 -18.58
C LYS A 19 -9.23 -3.26 -17.20
N VAL A 20 -8.84 -4.50 -16.90
CA VAL A 20 -8.28 -4.85 -15.59
C VAL A 20 -6.84 -4.37 -15.44
N GLU A 21 -6.01 -4.46 -16.50
CA GLU A 21 -4.63 -3.94 -16.46
C GLU A 21 -4.62 -2.43 -16.20
N ASN A 22 -5.48 -1.66 -16.89
CA ASN A 22 -5.62 -0.22 -16.66
C ASN A 22 -6.12 0.07 -15.23
N PHE A 23 -7.16 -0.64 -14.78
CA PHE A 23 -7.69 -0.47 -13.43
C PHE A 23 -6.61 -0.68 -12.35
N ILE A 24 -5.78 -1.72 -12.48
CA ILE A 24 -4.70 -1.98 -11.53
C ILE A 24 -3.68 -0.84 -11.56
N HIS A 25 -3.28 -0.35 -12.73
CA HIS A 25 -2.38 0.78 -12.83
C HIS A 25 -2.93 2.06 -12.17
N ASP A 26 -4.22 2.33 -12.31
CA ASP A 26 -4.86 3.48 -11.65
C ASP A 26 -4.90 3.33 -10.13
N GLN A 27 -5.16 2.13 -9.61
CA GLN A 27 -5.09 1.87 -8.18
C GLN A 27 -3.64 1.97 -7.65
N GLU A 28 -2.64 1.44 -8.36
CA GLU A 28 -1.22 1.57 -7.99
C GLU A 28 -0.80 3.04 -7.91
N LYS A 29 -1.19 3.85 -8.92
CA LYS A 29 -0.94 5.29 -8.92
C LYS A 29 -1.59 5.97 -7.70
N ARG A 30 -2.83 5.61 -7.37
CA ARG A 30 -3.54 6.11 -6.19
C ARG A 30 -2.84 5.72 -4.89
N ILE A 31 -2.39 4.47 -4.77
CA ILE A 31 -1.64 3.96 -3.62
C ILE A 31 -0.35 4.74 -3.46
N PHE A 32 0.46 4.89 -4.51
CA PHE A 32 1.72 5.65 -4.43
C PHE A 32 1.50 7.10 -4.04
N ASN A 33 0.49 7.77 -4.60
CA ASN A 33 0.18 9.15 -4.27
C ASN A 33 -0.19 9.30 -2.78
N ASN A 34 -1.10 8.48 -2.28
CA ASN A 34 -1.54 8.56 -0.89
C ASN A 34 -0.44 8.15 0.09
N PHE A 35 0.29 7.08 -0.22
CA PHE A 35 1.39 6.57 0.59
C PHE A 35 2.49 7.61 0.78
N HIS A 36 2.99 8.25 -0.30
CA HIS A 36 4.10 9.20 -0.15
C HIS A 36 3.65 10.51 0.54
N ARG A 37 2.36 10.91 0.38
CA ARG A 37 1.79 12.01 1.17
C ARG A 37 1.80 11.68 2.66
N GLN A 38 1.33 10.49 3.04
CA GLN A 38 1.33 10.03 4.43
C GLN A 38 2.76 9.90 4.97
N LEU A 39 3.67 9.30 4.21
CA LEU A 39 5.08 9.15 4.57
C LEU A 39 5.71 10.50 4.92
N PHE A 40 5.47 11.54 4.11
CA PHE A 40 5.96 12.88 4.40
C PHE A 40 5.27 13.51 5.61
N CYS A 41 3.93 13.46 5.69
CA CYS A 41 3.20 13.99 6.83
C CYS A 41 3.48 13.26 8.16
N TRP A 42 4.09 12.08 8.12
CA TRP A 42 4.51 11.32 9.29
C TRP A 42 6.01 11.41 9.57
N ILE A 43 6.74 12.33 8.94
CA ILE A 43 8.20 12.44 9.10
C ILE A 43 8.65 12.48 10.56
N ASP A 44 7.95 13.24 11.41
CA ASP A 44 8.27 13.37 12.83
C ASP A 44 8.12 12.05 13.61
N LYS A 45 7.36 11.08 13.07
CA LYS A 45 7.14 9.77 13.69
C LYS A 45 8.25 8.76 13.37
N TRP A 46 8.99 8.95 12.28
CA TRP A 46 9.96 7.95 11.81
C TRP A 46 11.37 8.47 11.59
N VAL A 47 11.59 9.79 11.50
CA VAL A 47 12.91 10.35 11.15
C VAL A 47 14.00 10.05 12.19
N GLN A 48 13.63 9.80 13.45
CA GLN A 48 14.55 9.47 14.54
C GLN A 48 14.69 7.96 14.81
N LEU A 49 13.96 7.12 14.07
CA LEU A 49 14.02 5.67 14.26
C LEU A 49 15.32 5.11 13.67
N ASN A 50 15.92 4.15 14.36
CA ASN A 50 16.97 3.31 13.79
C ASN A 50 16.37 2.01 13.22
N MET A 51 17.20 1.19 12.57
CA MET A 51 16.73 -0.05 11.96
C MET A 51 16.25 -1.09 12.98
N ASP A 52 16.81 -1.13 14.20
CA ASP A 52 16.37 -2.06 15.25
C ASP A 52 14.96 -1.70 15.75
N ASP A 53 14.65 -0.41 15.86
CA ASP A 53 13.30 0.07 16.16
C ASP A 53 12.30 -0.37 15.09
N ILE A 54 12.68 -0.25 13.80
CA ILE A 54 11.86 -0.71 12.68
C ILE A 54 11.62 -2.22 12.76
N ARG A 55 12.65 -3.04 13.03
CA ARG A 55 12.47 -4.51 13.17
C ARG A 55 11.55 -4.89 14.32
N ARG A 56 11.62 -4.18 15.45
CA ARG A 56 10.70 -4.38 16.58
C ARG A 56 9.27 -4.01 16.18
N MET A 57 9.07 -2.86 15.54
CA MET A 57 7.77 -2.42 15.05
C MET A 57 7.18 -3.37 14.00
N GLU A 58 7.98 -3.94 13.11
CA GLU A 58 7.55 -4.95 12.13
C GLU A 58 6.96 -6.20 12.83
N ALA A 59 7.65 -6.69 13.87
CA ALA A 59 7.20 -7.87 14.63
C ALA A 59 5.92 -7.61 15.44
N GLU A 60 5.79 -6.42 16.03
CA GLU A 60 4.56 -5.99 16.72
C GLU A 60 3.40 -5.83 15.73
N THR A 61 3.64 -5.10 14.63
CA THR A 61 2.64 -4.86 13.57
C THR A 61 2.14 -6.15 12.94
N GLN A 62 3.01 -7.16 12.76
CA GLN A 62 2.59 -8.46 12.24
C GLN A 62 1.52 -9.11 13.12
N LYS A 63 1.72 -9.12 14.44
CA LYS A 63 0.76 -9.69 15.40
C LYS A 63 -0.56 -8.91 15.38
N GLU A 64 -0.47 -7.59 15.41
CA GLU A 64 -1.65 -6.71 15.36
C GLU A 64 -2.47 -6.92 14.07
N LEU A 65 -1.81 -7.00 12.92
CA LEU A 65 -2.48 -7.21 11.62
C LEU A 65 -3.17 -8.57 11.56
N ASP A 66 -2.56 -9.63 12.12
CA ASP A 66 -3.19 -10.95 12.19
C ASP A 66 -4.43 -10.98 13.10
N GLU A 67 -4.42 -10.25 14.20
CA GLU A 67 -5.59 -10.11 15.07
C GLU A 67 -6.69 -9.28 14.41
N LEU A 68 -6.34 -8.13 13.82
CA LEU A 68 -7.25 -7.24 13.11
C LEU A 68 -7.90 -7.94 11.93
N ARG A 69 -7.18 -8.81 11.21
CA ARG A 69 -7.75 -9.59 10.11
C ARG A 69 -8.79 -10.62 10.58
N LYS A 70 -8.62 -11.19 11.78
CA LYS A 70 -9.51 -12.23 12.32
C LYS A 70 -10.74 -11.65 13.02
N LYS A 71 -10.58 -10.51 13.70
CA LYS A 71 -11.58 -9.96 14.63
C LYS A 71 -12.04 -8.54 14.28
N GLY A 72 -11.28 -7.82 13.46
CA GLY A 72 -11.54 -6.43 13.12
C GLY A 72 -12.61 -6.26 12.04
N GLU A 73 -13.13 -5.04 11.94
CA GLU A 73 -14.09 -4.66 10.91
C GLU A 73 -13.40 -4.24 9.61
N VAL A 74 -14.13 -4.35 8.50
CA VAL A 74 -13.65 -3.89 7.19
C VAL A 74 -13.42 -2.38 7.21
N ARG A 75 -12.20 -1.96 6.90
CA ARG A 75 -11.77 -0.55 6.93
C ARG A 75 -10.77 -0.22 5.83
N GLY A 76 -10.53 1.06 5.64
CA GLY A 76 -9.53 1.57 4.70
C GLY A 76 -10.08 1.85 3.31
N THR A 77 -9.19 1.84 2.33
CA THR A 77 -9.48 2.26 0.95
C THR A 77 -10.41 1.26 0.26
N ARG A 78 -11.55 1.75 -0.24
CA ARG A 78 -12.37 1.02 -1.22
C ARG A 78 -11.89 1.34 -2.63
N ALA A 79 -11.88 0.31 -3.49
CA ALA A 79 -11.80 0.54 -4.92
C ALA A 79 -12.96 1.45 -5.33
N ARG A 80 -12.70 2.43 -6.20
CA ARG A 80 -13.77 3.19 -6.83
C ARG A 80 -14.28 2.39 -8.01
N ASP A 81 -15.59 2.41 -8.22
CA ASP A 81 -16.23 1.79 -9.38
C ASP A 81 -16.13 2.69 -10.63
N ASP A 82 -15.61 3.92 -10.44
CA ASP A 82 -15.55 5.05 -11.37
C ASP A 82 -14.27 5.92 -11.21
#